data_AF-A0A941GJD3-F1
#
_entry.id   AF-A0A941GJD3-F1
#
_cell.length_a   1.000
_cell.length_b   1.000
_cell.length_c   1.000
_cell.angle_alpha   90.00
_cell.angle_beta   90.00
_cell.angle_gamma   90.00
#
_symmetry.space_group_name_H-M   'P 1'
#
loop_
_entity.id
_entity.type
_entity.pdbx_description
1 polymer ?
#
loop_
_entity_poly.entity_id
_entity_poly.type
_entity_poly.pdbx_seq_one_letter_code
_entity_poly.pdbx_strand_id
1 'polypeptide(L)' 'MNTNDYVKYLTQTFVQYMDQPKEERQKLRAERKGLKEPFMLRWFGVLPYLIIFSFKRRKVRR' A
#
# COMPACT_ATOMS: atom_id res chain seq x y z
N MET A 1 -19.90 -31.99 8.36
CA MET A 1 -19.12 -31.01 7.55
C MET A 1 -17.70 -31.52 7.45
N ASN A 2 -17.20 -31.65 6.22
CA ASN A 2 -16.21 -32.63 5.84
C ASN A 2 -14.79 -32.06 5.96
N THR A 3 -13.92 -32.69 6.76
CA THR A 3 -12.52 -32.31 6.96
C THR A 3 -11.73 -32.22 5.65
N ASN A 4 -12.18 -32.96 4.63
CA ASN A 4 -11.61 -32.98 3.28
C ASN A 4 -11.71 -31.63 2.55
N ASP A 5 -12.78 -30.87 2.76
CA ASP A 5 -12.96 -29.57 2.07
C ASP A 5 -11.96 -28.53 2.58
N TYR A 6 -11.59 -28.64 3.86
CA TYR A 6 -10.61 -27.74 4.47
C TYR A 6 -9.19 -28.01 3.95
N VAL A 7 -8.81 -29.29 3.83
CA VAL A 7 -7.50 -29.68 3.28
C VAL A 7 -7.40 -29.27 1.81
N LYS A 8 -8.48 -29.43 1.04
CA LYS A 8 -8.57 -28.97 -0.35
C LYS A 8 -8.42 -27.46 -0.49
N TYR A 9 -9.07 -26.68 0.39
CA TYR A 9 -8.93 -25.23 0.39
C TYR A 9 -7.52 -24.78 0.75
N LEU A 10 -6.93 -25.38 1.78
CA LEU A 10 -5.56 -25.07 2.21
C LEU A 10 -4.55 -25.36 1.10
N THR A 11 -4.67 -26.51 0.45
CA THR A 11 -3.77 -26.88 -0.65
C THR A 11 -3.94 -25.97 -1.87
N GLN A 12 -5.17 -25.62 -2.25
CA GLN A 12 -5.42 -24.66 -3.34
C GLN A 12 -4.78 -23.29 -3.06
N THR A 13 -4.95 -22.79 -1.83
CA THR A 13 -4.41 -21.48 -1.45
C THR A 13 -2.88 -21.49 -1.39
N PHE A 14 -2.29 -22.59 -0.92
CA PHE A 14 -0.85 -22.79 -0.85
C PHE A 14 -0.21 -22.87 -2.25
N VAL A 15 -0.79 -23.64 -3.15
CA VAL A 15 -0.32 -23.75 -4.55
C VAL A 15 -0.41 -22.41 -5.27
N GLN A 16 -1.52 -21.69 -5.15
CA GLN A 16 -1.65 -20.33 -5.72
C GLN A 16 -0.58 -19.38 -5.21
N TYR A 17 -0.20 -19.47 -3.93
CA TYR A 17 0.82 -18.60 -3.35
C TYR A 17 2.25 -18.98 -3.77
N MET A 18 2.51 -20.27 -3.98
CA MET A 18 3.79 -20.78 -4.47
C MET A 18 4.01 -20.47 -5.95
N ASP A 19 2.99 -20.68 -6.79
CA ASP A 19 3.04 -20.37 -8.22
C ASP A 19 2.97 -18.87 -8.52
N GLN A 20 2.62 -18.04 -7.52
CA GLN A 20 2.55 -16.61 -7.71
C GLN A 20 3.94 -16.01 -8.04
N PRO A 21 4.16 -15.50 -9.26
CA PRO A 21 5.46 -15.05 -9.71
C PRO A 21 5.90 -13.79 -8.95
N LYS A 22 7.21 -13.58 -8.84
CA LYS A 22 7.80 -12.42 -8.14
C LYS A 22 7.30 -11.08 -8.69
N GLU A 23 6.89 -11.02 -9.95
CA GLU A 23 6.34 -9.84 -10.60
C GLU A 23 4.97 -9.42 -10.03
N GLU A 24 4.06 -10.37 -9.80
CA GLU A 24 2.75 -10.06 -9.19
C GLU A 24 2.89 -9.60 -7.74
N ARG A 25 3.85 -10.18 -7.00
CA ARG A 25 4.16 -9.71 -5.64
C ARG A 25 4.65 -8.26 -5.63
N GLN A 26 5.38 -7.84 -6.66
CA GLN A 26 5.82 -6.46 -6.81
C GLN A 26 4.66 -5.54 -7.23
N LYS A 27 3.79 -5.98 -8.16
CA LYS A 27 2.59 -5.24 -8.56
C LYS A 27 1.64 -5.01 -7.37
N LEU A 28 1.33 -6.04 -6.59
CA LEU A 28 0.50 -5.93 -5.39
C LEU A 28 1.11 -5.00 -4.33
N ARG A 29 2.44 -4.99 -4.18
CA ARG A 29 3.13 -4.03 -3.29
C ARG A 29 3.06 -2.60 -3.84
N ALA A 30 3.18 -2.42 -5.15
CA ALA A 30 3.08 -1.12 -5.80
C ALA A 30 1.64 -0.56 -5.72
N GLU A 31 0.64 -1.38 -5.99
CA GLU A 31 -0.78 -1.04 -5.84
C GLU A 31 -1.12 -0.68 -4.39
N ARG A 32 -0.65 -1.48 -3.42
CA ARG A 32 -0.82 -1.13 -1.99
C ARG A 32 -0.10 0.16 -1.59
N LYS A 33 0.98 0.54 -2.28
CA LYS A 33 1.65 1.84 -2.07
C LYS A 33 0.87 2.98 -2.72
N GLY A 34 0.26 2.76 -3.89
CA GLY A 34 -0.56 3.75 -4.59
C GLY A 34 -1.94 3.99 -3.95
N LEU A 35 -2.54 2.94 -3.38
CA LEU A 35 -3.83 3.00 -2.68
C LEU A 35 -3.73 3.45 -1.22
N LYS A 36 -2.52 3.39 -0.64
CA LYS A 36 -2.30 3.96 0.69
C LYS A 36 -2.26 5.47 0.56
N GLU A 37 -3.31 6.11 1.04
CA GLU A 37 -3.26 7.53 1.32
C GLU A 37 -1.99 7.82 2.14
N PRO A 38 -1.19 8.83 1.74
CA PRO A 38 -0.05 9.27 2.52
C PRO A 38 -0.45 9.38 3.98
N PHE A 39 0.23 8.65 4.87
CA PHE A 39 -0.04 8.70 6.31
C PHE A 39 -0.12 10.15 6.80
N MET A 40 0.69 11.02 6.19
CA MET A 40 0.74 12.44 6.49
C MET A 40 -0.56 13.17 6.14
N LEU A 41 -1.26 12.80 5.06
CA LEU A 41 -2.59 13.33 4.74
C LEU A 41 -3.64 12.83 5.75
N ARG A 42 -3.58 11.56 6.16
CA ARG A 42 -4.53 10.99 7.12
C ARG A 42 -4.45 11.64 8.51
N TRP A 43 -3.24 12.01 8.94
CA TRP A 43 -3.00 12.59 10.27
C TRP A 43 -2.95 14.12 10.28
N PHE A 44 -2.47 14.76 9.22
CA PHE A 44 -2.23 16.20 9.18
C PHE A 44 -3.05 16.93 8.10
N GLY A 45 -3.83 16.21 7.29
CA GLY A 45 -4.63 16.79 6.22
C GLY A 45 -3.78 17.68 5.30
N VAL A 46 -4.25 18.91 5.08
CA VAL A 46 -3.60 19.91 4.22
C VAL A 46 -2.47 20.69 4.91
N LEU A 47 -2.24 20.48 6.21
CA LEU A 47 -1.29 21.24 7.02
C LEU A 47 0.17 21.21 6.49
N PRO A 48 0.73 20.05 6.07
CA PRO A 48 2.10 20.02 5.53
C PRO A 48 2.26 20.90 4.30
N TYR A 49 1.21 21.00 3.48
CA TYR A 49 1.20 21.81 2.27
C TYR A 49 1.29 23.31 2.60
N LEU A 50 0.54 23.76 3.61
CA LEU A 50 0.58 25.15 4.09
C LEU A 50 1.97 25.53 4.64
N ILE A 51 2.60 24.61 5.38
CA ILE A 51 3.93 24.80 5.95
C ILE A 51 4.97 24.93 4.83
N ILE A 52 4.98 23.98 3.87
CA ILE A 52 5.90 23.99 2.73
C ILE A 52 5.72 25.26 1.91
N PHE A 53 4.48 25.66 1.63
CA PHE A 53 4.18 26.88 0.87
C PHE A 53 4.69 28.14 1.58
N SER A 54 4.52 28.21 2.90
CA SER A 54 5.00 29.32 3.73
C SER A 54 6.53 29.39 3.77
N PHE A 55 7.23 28.26 3.82
CA PHE A 55 8.68 28.20 3.71
C PHE A 55 9.18 28.57 2.32
N LYS A 56 8.51 28.11 1.26
CA LYS A 56 8.85 28.43 -0.13
C LYS A 56 8.68 29.93 -0.41
N ARG A 57 7.62 30.56 0.09
CA ARG A 57 7.42 32.03 0.03
C ARG A 57 8.52 32.81 0.75
N ARG A 58 9.00 32.32 1.90
CA ARG A 58 10.11 32.95 2.62
C ARG A 58 11.45 32.84 1.89
N LYS A 59 11.66 31.75 1.14
CA LYS A 59 12.88 31.51 0.36
C LYS A 59 12.92 32.32 -0.96
N VAL A 60 11.76 32.68 -1.51
CA VAL A 60 11.65 33.53 -2.72
C VAL A 60 11.74 35.03 -2.41
N ARG A 61 11.46 35.43 -1.15
CA ARG A 61 11.57 36.82 -0.68
C ARG A 61 12.94 37.19 -0.07
N ARG A 62 13.85 36.23 0.08
CA ARG A 62 15.26 36.45 0.42
C ARG A 62 16.09 36.29 -0.84
#